data_AF-A0A1H2WER5-F1
#
_entry.id   AF-A0A1H2WER5-F1
#
_cell.length_a   1.000
_cell.length_b   1.000
_cell.length_c   1.000
_cell.angle_alpha   90.00
_cell.angle_beta   90.00
_cell.angle_gamma   90.00
#
_symmetry.space_group_name_H-M   'P 1'
#
loop_
_entity.id
_entity.type
_entity.pdbx_description
1 polymer ?
#
loop_
_entity_poly.entity_id
_entity_poly.type
_entity_poly.pdbx_seq_one_letter_code
_entity_poly.pdbx_strand_id
1 'polypeptide(L)'
;MSSSDDGEASRPGAPGGSARASPAARRRDARLAAETEISPLRRLRRRLYAQLDPDGWTGDAMSPLNLLAVLAVLVSTLAAALLTEPSLAEWGDGLYWVMVGSAVLFTLEFAARLWVKWESPRMRAHPLGPLGWLTRWYTLIDLMALVGIWVEVGIGAGFGLTVMLRLMRVLHVFNSGADTAVARAGREIARAVAERRLELGISVCVAGLTLVAASVAMYMAEGDVQPEVFGSIPRAMWWSVVTLTTVGYGDATPITPLGRVIAGLTALGSVALVALPAGIMAAAFSDALQRARRRPPGHDD
;
A
#
# COMPACT_ATOMS: atom_id res chain seq x y z
N MET A 1 17.02 -84.38 -55.25
CA MET A 1 18.32 -84.68 -54.61
C MET A 1 19.02 -83.34 -54.47
N SER A 2 18.82 -82.62 -53.37
CA SER A 2 19.53 -82.74 -52.08
C SER A 2 21.04 -82.45 -52.21
N SER A 3 21.43 -81.27 -51.73
CA SER A 3 22.73 -80.80 -51.20
C SER A 3 22.70 -79.27 -51.37
N SER A 4 23.11 -78.43 -50.43
CA SER A 4 24.14 -78.51 -49.38
C SER A 4 23.76 -77.43 -48.34
N ASP A 5 23.71 -77.74 -47.04
CA ASP A 5 24.81 -77.67 -46.07
C ASP A 5 25.60 -76.36 -46.15
N ASP A 6 25.51 -75.53 -45.09
CA ASP A 6 26.62 -74.74 -44.54
C ASP A 6 26.18 -73.85 -43.36
N GLY A 7 26.79 -74.11 -42.20
CA GLY A 7 27.54 -73.07 -41.49
C GLY A 7 26.77 -72.09 -40.60
N GLU A 8 26.43 -72.56 -39.40
CA GLU A 8 26.12 -71.71 -38.24
C GLU A 8 27.37 -70.95 -37.79
N ALA A 9 27.45 -69.64 -38.10
CA ALA A 9 28.50 -68.74 -37.64
C ALA A 9 27.90 -67.55 -36.88
N SER A 10 28.14 -67.54 -35.57
CA SER A 10 27.78 -66.50 -34.63
C SER A 10 28.36 -65.14 -35.03
N ARG A 11 27.50 -64.12 -35.15
CA ARG A 11 27.92 -62.72 -35.35
C ARG A 11 28.10 -62.00 -34.01
N PRO A 12 29.15 -61.18 -33.84
CA PRO A 12 29.40 -60.45 -32.61
C PRO A 12 28.46 -59.25 -32.46
N GLY A 13 28.12 -58.93 -31.21
CA GLY A 13 27.20 -57.87 -30.83
C GLY A 13 27.61 -56.49 -31.36
N ALA A 14 26.65 -55.81 -31.97
CA ALA A 14 26.79 -54.40 -32.33
C ALA A 14 26.73 -53.52 -31.06
N PRO A 15 27.59 -52.50 -30.92
CA PRO A 15 27.57 -51.61 -29.78
C PRO A 15 26.34 -50.70 -29.84
N GLY A 16 25.72 -50.49 -28.67
CA GLY A 16 24.47 -49.76 -28.50
C GLY A 16 24.42 -48.42 -29.24
N GLY A 17 23.45 -48.28 -30.13
CA GLY A 17 23.05 -47.02 -30.72
C GLY A 17 22.57 -46.07 -29.63
N SER A 18 23.32 -44.98 -29.42
CA SER A 18 22.94 -43.88 -28.55
C SER A 18 21.51 -43.43 -28.85
N ALA A 19 20.61 -43.61 -27.88
CA ALA A 19 19.27 -43.05 -27.94
C ALA A 19 19.38 -41.53 -28.14
N ARG A 20 19.07 -41.04 -29.36
CA ARG A 20 18.98 -39.60 -29.63
C ARG A 20 17.87 -39.04 -28.75
N ALA A 21 18.26 -38.33 -27.69
CA ALA A 21 17.33 -37.69 -26.76
C ALA A 21 16.23 -36.90 -27.52
N SER A 22 14.97 -37.07 -27.10
CA SER A 22 13.82 -36.37 -27.68
C SER A 22 14.08 -34.85 -27.75
N PRO A 23 13.58 -34.12 -28.78
CA PRO A 23 13.69 -32.66 -28.85
C PRO A 23 13.21 -31.95 -27.57
N ALA A 24 12.23 -32.52 -26.87
CA ALA A 24 11.74 -32.03 -25.59
C ALA A 24 12.75 -32.24 -24.45
N ALA A 25 13.44 -33.39 -24.43
CA ALA A 25 14.52 -33.66 -23.48
C ALA A 25 15.70 -32.71 -23.72
N ARG A 26 16.11 -32.50 -24.97
CA ARG A 26 17.16 -31.52 -25.32
C ARG A 26 16.79 -30.08 -24.95
N ARG A 27 15.52 -29.68 -25.08
CA ARG A 27 15.05 -28.35 -24.63
C ARG A 27 15.03 -28.23 -23.11
N ARG A 28 14.66 -29.30 -22.40
CA ARG A 28 14.69 -29.37 -20.94
C ARG A 28 16.13 -29.35 -20.42
N ASP A 29 17.02 -30.11 -21.02
CA ASP A 29 18.44 -30.17 -20.68
C ASP A 29 19.16 -28.87 -21.03
N ALA A 30 18.80 -28.21 -22.15
CA ALA A 30 19.29 -26.87 -22.50
C ALA A 30 18.75 -25.78 -21.55
N ARG A 31 17.51 -25.89 -21.06
CA ARG A 31 16.98 -25.02 -20.00
C ARG A 31 17.71 -25.24 -18.67
N LEU A 32 17.94 -26.49 -18.29
CA LEU A 32 18.67 -26.86 -17.08
C LEU A 32 20.15 -26.44 -17.15
N ALA A 33 20.77 -26.55 -18.33
CA ALA A 33 22.12 -26.08 -18.63
C ALA A 33 22.21 -24.54 -18.60
N ALA A 34 21.24 -23.85 -19.21
CA ALA A 34 21.15 -22.40 -19.17
C ALA A 34 20.83 -21.85 -17.76
N GLU A 35 20.21 -22.65 -16.88
CA GLU A 35 20.02 -22.34 -15.46
C GLU A 35 21.27 -22.61 -14.60
N THR A 36 22.11 -23.57 -14.99
CA THR A 36 23.37 -23.88 -14.30
C THR A 36 24.46 -22.84 -14.55
N GLU A 37 24.49 -22.22 -15.74
CA GLU A 37 25.42 -21.11 -16.12
C GLU A 37 25.04 -19.73 -15.58
N ILE A 38 23.99 -19.60 -14.76
CA ILE A 38 23.64 -18.32 -14.16
C ILE A 38 24.62 -18.01 -13.03
N SER A 39 25.37 -16.91 -13.15
CA SER A 39 26.27 -16.45 -12.07
C SER A 39 25.52 -16.38 -10.73
N PRO A 40 26.17 -16.69 -9.59
CA PRO A 40 25.51 -16.67 -8.28
C PRO A 40 24.81 -15.34 -7.97
N LEU A 41 25.39 -14.22 -8.46
CA LEU A 41 24.80 -12.88 -8.38
C LEU A 41 23.46 -12.76 -9.13
N ARG A 42 23.36 -13.35 -10.33
CA ARG A 42 22.13 -13.30 -11.13
C ARG A 42 21.05 -14.23 -10.55
N ARG A 43 21.42 -15.32 -9.88
CA ARG A 43 20.49 -16.14 -9.09
C ARG A 43 19.95 -15.37 -7.87
N LEU A 44 20.82 -14.69 -7.13
CA LEU A 44 20.43 -13.85 -6.00
C LEU A 44 19.49 -12.71 -6.43
N ARG A 45 19.85 -11.99 -7.50
CA ARG A 45 19.04 -10.89 -8.03
C ARG A 45 17.64 -11.33 -8.47
N ARG A 46 17.50 -12.50 -9.11
CA ARG A 46 16.19 -13.08 -9.45
C ARG A 46 15.34 -13.45 -8.25
N ARG A 47 15.95 -13.98 -7.19
CA ARG A 47 15.23 -14.29 -5.94
C ARG A 47 14.73 -13.02 -5.26
N LEU A 48 15.58 -11.99 -5.21
CA LEU A 48 15.20 -10.67 -4.69
C LEU A 48 14.15 -10.00 -5.57
N TYR A 49 14.21 -10.14 -6.90
CA TYR A 49 13.16 -9.71 -7.82
C TYR A 49 11.81 -10.34 -7.49
N ALA A 50 11.79 -11.65 -7.28
CA ALA A 50 10.55 -12.35 -6.97
C ALA A 50 9.91 -11.86 -5.65
N GLN A 51 10.70 -11.39 -4.68
CA GLN A 51 10.18 -11.01 -3.36
C GLN A 51 9.97 -9.50 -3.17
N LEU A 52 10.87 -8.67 -3.70
CA LEU A 52 10.83 -7.21 -3.55
C LEU A 52 10.06 -6.53 -4.66
N ASP A 53 10.03 -7.10 -5.88
CA ASP A 53 9.30 -6.50 -6.99
C ASP A 53 7.87 -7.06 -7.05
N PRO A 54 6.85 -6.19 -7.01
CA PRO A 54 5.48 -6.62 -7.21
C PRO A 54 5.23 -7.37 -8.53
N ASP A 55 6.00 -7.09 -9.58
CA ASP A 55 5.92 -7.77 -10.88
C ASP A 55 6.58 -9.16 -10.88
N GLY A 56 7.34 -9.49 -9.83
CA GLY A 56 8.05 -10.76 -9.70
C GLY A 56 7.35 -11.77 -8.76
N TRP A 57 6.42 -11.31 -7.94
CA TRP A 57 5.77 -12.14 -6.93
C TRP A 57 4.51 -12.81 -7.48
N THR A 58 4.45 -14.14 -7.41
CA THR A 58 3.34 -14.94 -7.96
C THR A 58 2.34 -15.43 -6.90
N GLY A 59 2.50 -15.04 -5.63
CA GLY A 59 1.62 -15.49 -4.55
C GLY A 59 0.37 -14.61 -4.37
N ASP A 60 -0.69 -15.19 -3.81
CA ASP A 60 -1.96 -14.51 -3.55
C ASP A 60 -1.91 -13.50 -2.38
N ALA A 61 -0.88 -13.58 -1.53
CA ALA A 61 -0.65 -12.66 -0.43
C ALA A 61 0.53 -11.71 -0.71
N MET A 62 0.81 -10.76 0.19
CA MET A 62 2.05 -9.98 0.11
C MET A 62 3.28 -10.88 0.25
N SER A 63 4.35 -10.58 -0.49
CA SER A 63 5.63 -11.24 -0.30
C SER A 63 6.12 -11.08 1.15
N PRO A 64 6.70 -12.12 1.77
CA PRO A 64 7.25 -12.04 3.12
C PRO A 64 8.24 -10.88 3.33
N LEU A 65 9.05 -10.53 2.33
CA LEU A 65 9.97 -9.38 2.44
C LEU A 65 9.23 -8.04 2.44
N ASN A 66 8.17 -7.91 1.63
CA ASN A 66 7.34 -6.70 1.65
C ASN A 66 6.55 -6.59 2.96
N LEU A 67 6.10 -7.72 3.54
CA LEU A 67 5.49 -7.74 4.87
C LEU A 67 6.49 -7.30 5.95
N LEU A 68 7.70 -7.85 5.91
CA LEU A 68 8.78 -7.47 6.84
C LEU A 68 9.11 -5.97 6.72
N ALA A 69 9.17 -5.43 5.50
CA ALA A 69 9.39 -4.00 5.27
C ALA A 69 8.26 -3.15 5.88
N VAL A 70 7.00 -3.53 5.70
CA VAL A 70 5.86 -2.84 6.34
C VAL A 70 5.96 -2.91 7.87
N LEU A 71 6.25 -4.08 8.43
CA LEU A 71 6.44 -4.23 9.88
C LEU A 71 7.60 -3.37 10.38
N ALA A 72 8.71 -3.33 9.65
CA ALA A 72 9.84 -2.46 9.98
C ALA A 72 9.45 -0.97 9.93
N VAL A 73 8.63 -0.54 8.96
CA VAL A 73 8.09 0.83 8.91
C VAL A 73 7.25 1.12 10.15
N LEU A 74 6.36 0.21 10.54
CA LEU A 74 5.52 0.39 11.74
C LEU A 74 6.37 0.46 13.02
N VAL A 75 7.32 -0.46 13.22
CA VAL A 75 8.23 -0.46 14.37
C VAL A 75 9.06 0.82 14.42
N SER A 76 9.63 1.21 13.28
CA SER A 76 10.40 2.45 13.17
C SER A 76 9.53 3.67 13.49
N THR A 77 8.27 3.70 13.04
CA THR A 77 7.35 4.82 13.30
C THR A 77 6.98 4.91 14.77
N LEU A 78 6.72 3.76 15.40
CA LEU A 78 6.47 3.69 16.84
C LEU A 78 7.69 4.15 17.64
N ALA A 79 8.90 3.72 17.28
CA ALA A 79 10.12 4.16 17.95
C ALA A 79 10.31 5.69 17.89
N ALA A 80 10.05 6.30 16.73
CA ALA A 80 10.11 7.75 16.58
C ALA A 80 9.02 8.46 17.41
N ALA A 81 7.80 7.90 17.49
CA ALA A 81 6.74 8.43 18.34
C ALA A 81 7.10 8.34 19.84
N LEU A 82 7.65 7.22 20.30
CA LEU A 82 8.09 7.04 21.69
C LEU A 82 9.23 8.00 22.07
N LEU A 83 10.10 8.35 21.13
CA LEU A 83 11.16 9.33 21.37
C LEU A 83 10.64 10.76 21.60
N THR A 84 9.38 11.05 21.22
CA THR A 84 8.74 12.34 21.51
C THR A 84 8.21 12.46 22.94
N GLU A 85 8.12 11.35 23.67
CA GLU A 85 7.55 11.31 25.02
C GLU A 85 8.65 11.51 26.09
N PRO A 86 8.61 12.61 26.88
CA PRO A 86 9.63 12.90 27.87
C PRO A 86 9.77 11.84 28.97
N SER A 87 8.69 11.15 29.33
CA SER A 87 8.73 10.09 30.35
C SER A 87 9.53 8.86 29.93
N LEU A 88 9.79 8.68 28.63
CA LEU A 88 10.58 7.57 28.07
C LEU A 88 12.01 7.98 27.73
N ALA A 89 12.48 9.13 28.21
CA ALA A 89 13.82 9.64 27.93
C ALA A 89 14.95 8.63 28.30
N GLU A 90 14.73 7.79 29.32
CA GLU A 90 15.65 6.72 29.71
C GLU A 90 15.87 5.66 28.61
N TRP A 91 14.91 5.46 27.71
CA TRP A 91 15.01 4.57 26.54
C TRP A 91 15.51 5.30 25.28
N GLY A 92 15.79 6.60 25.37
CA GLY A 92 16.08 7.48 24.23
C GLY A 92 17.22 6.96 23.35
N ASP A 93 18.33 6.55 23.96
CA ASP A 93 19.48 6.02 23.22
C ASP A 93 19.14 4.74 22.45
N GLY A 94 18.40 3.83 23.08
CA GLY A 94 17.95 2.58 22.45
C GLY A 94 17.01 2.85 21.27
N LEU A 95 16.05 3.76 21.45
CA LEU A 95 15.11 4.17 20.41
C LEU A 95 15.82 4.87 19.24
N TYR A 96 16.82 5.70 19.52
CA TYR A 96 17.67 6.32 18.50
C TYR A 96 18.42 5.26 17.67
N TRP A 97 19.01 4.25 18.30
CA TRP A 97 19.67 3.15 17.56
C TRP A 97 18.70 2.32 16.73
N VAL A 98 17.46 2.13 17.18
CA VAL A 98 16.41 1.52 16.37
C VAL A 98 16.13 2.37 15.12
N MET A 99 16.10 3.70 15.24
CA MET A 99 15.92 4.61 14.09
C MET A 99 17.10 4.60 13.13
N VAL A 100 18.34 4.56 13.65
CA VAL A 100 19.54 4.43 12.81
C VAL A 100 19.52 3.08 12.07
N GLY A 101 19.23 1.99 12.79
CA GLY A 101 19.15 0.64 12.22
C GLY A 101 18.08 0.53 11.14
N SER A 102 16.90 1.13 11.36
CA SER A 102 15.84 1.16 10.35
C SER A 102 16.21 2.04 9.16
N ALA A 103 16.86 3.19 9.36
CA ALA A 103 17.36 4.05 8.27
C ALA A 103 18.33 3.28 7.36
N VAL A 104 19.27 2.54 7.94
CA VAL A 104 20.19 1.68 7.19
C VAL A 104 19.42 0.58 6.47
N LEU A 105 18.55 -0.16 7.16
CA LEU A 105 17.74 -1.23 6.58
C LEU A 105 16.93 -0.72 5.36
N PHE A 106 16.27 0.42 5.48
CA PHE A 106 15.47 1.02 4.42
C PHE A 106 16.30 1.53 3.26
N THR A 107 17.51 2.05 3.53
CA THR A 107 18.46 2.43 2.48
C THR A 107 18.90 1.20 1.68
N LEU A 108 19.23 0.11 2.37
CA LEU A 108 19.61 -1.15 1.75
C LEU A 108 18.45 -1.76 0.96
N GLU A 109 17.24 -1.72 1.51
CA GLU A 109 16.03 -2.18 0.83
C GLU A 109 15.78 -1.37 -0.45
N PHE A 110 15.86 -0.03 -0.38
CA PHE A 110 15.69 0.85 -1.52
C PHE A 110 16.75 0.59 -2.61
N ALA A 111 18.01 0.44 -2.21
CA ALA A 111 19.10 0.10 -3.12
C ALA A 111 18.89 -1.29 -3.76
N ALA A 112 18.45 -2.28 -2.99
CA ALA A 112 18.12 -3.61 -3.50
C ALA A 112 16.97 -3.56 -4.52
N ARG A 113 15.91 -2.77 -4.24
CA ARG A 113 14.80 -2.55 -5.17
C ARG A 113 15.30 -1.92 -6.48
N LEU A 114 16.11 -0.87 -6.41
CA LEU A 114 16.68 -0.23 -7.60
C LEU A 114 17.56 -1.21 -8.40
N TRP A 115 18.40 -1.99 -7.72
CA TRP A 115 19.29 -2.96 -8.37
C TRP A 115 18.53 -4.08 -9.09
N VAL A 116 17.43 -4.53 -8.50
CA VAL A 116 16.56 -5.58 -9.00
C VAL A 116 15.75 -5.13 -10.23
N LYS A 117 15.45 -3.82 -10.38
CA LYS A 117 14.73 -3.29 -11.55
C LYS A 117 15.45 -3.48 -12.88
N TRP A 118 16.76 -3.74 -12.87
CA TRP A 118 17.51 -4.18 -14.07
C TRP A 118 16.95 -5.47 -14.69
N GLU A 119 16.23 -6.30 -13.93
CA GLU A 119 15.61 -7.53 -14.44
C GLU A 119 14.20 -7.31 -14.99
N SER A 120 13.52 -6.23 -14.59
CA SER A 120 12.16 -5.94 -15.05
C SER A 120 12.15 -5.65 -16.56
N PRO A 121 11.33 -6.35 -17.36
CA PRO A 121 11.21 -6.09 -18.80
C PRO A 121 10.70 -4.68 -19.09
N ARG A 122 9.73 -4.22 -18.28
CA ARG A 122 9.09 -2.89 -18.41
C ARG A 122 10.07 -1.75 -18.24
N MET A 123 11.00 -1.85 -17.28
CA MET A 123 11.94 -0.77 -17.00
C MET A 123 13.18 -0.81 -17.89
N ARG A 124 13.51 -1.98 -18.48
CA ARG A 124 14.51 -2.06 -19.56
C ARG A 124 14.10 -1.31 -20.82
N ALA A 125 12.79 -1.20 -21.09
CA ALA A 125 12.26 -0.47 -22.24
C ALA A 125 12.08 1.05 -21.98
N HIS A 126 12.30 1.53 -20.76
CA HIS A 126 12.14 2.94 -20.40
C HIS A 126 13.34 3.77 -20.89
N PRO A 127 13.16 5.04 -21.35
CA PRO A 127 14.26 5.86 -21.89
C PRO A 127 15.40 6.12 -20.90
N LEU A 128 15.07 6.24 -19.61
CA LEU A 128 16.05 6.39 -18.52
C LEU A 128 16.55 5.04 -17.97
N GLY A 129 16.22 3.94 -18.64
CA GLY A 129 16.36 2.60 -18.10
C GLY A 129 15.72 2.49 -16.71
N PRO A 130 16.31 1.71 -15.80
CA PRO A 130 15.74 1.53 -14.49
C PRO A 130 15.94 2.64 -13.45
N LEU A 131 16.65 3.71 -13.80
CA LEU A 131 16.56 5.00 -13.10
C LEU A 131 15.21 5.69 -13.34
N GLY A 132 14.49 5.35 -14.41
CA GLY A 132 13.12 5.80 -14.64
C GLY A 132 12.13 5.35 -13.57
N TRP A 133 12.50 4.39 -12.72
CA TRP A 133 11.71 4.03 -11.55
C TRP A 133 11.65 5.14 -10.50
N LEU A 134 12.70 5.98 -10.41
CA LEU A 134 12.79 7.07 -9.43
C LEU A 134 11.80 8.21 -9.70
N THR A 135 11.29 8.35 -10.93
CA THR A 135 10.33 9.40 -11.29
C THR A 135 8.87 9.00 -11.00
N ARG A 136 8.63 7.78 -10.51
CA ARG A 136 7.29 7.32 -10.14
C ARG A 136 6.88 7.96 -8.81
N TRP A 137 5.63 8.44 -8.72
CA TRP A 137 5.13 9.17 -7.56
C TRP A 137 5.30 8.42 -6.22
N TYR A 138 5.10 7.09 -6.20
CA TYR A 138 5.28 6.28 -5.00
C TYR A 138 6.77 6.15 -4.61
N THR A 139 7.68 6.10 -5.59
CA THR A 139 9.13 6.08 -5.35
C THR A 139 9.62 7.43 -4.82
N LEU A 140 9.03 8.53 -5.30
CA LEU A 140 9.34 9.87 -4.79
C LEU A 140 8.95 10.02 -3.31
N ILE A 141 7.79 9.48 -2.91
CA ILE A 141 7.37 9.44 -1.50
C ILE A 141 8.35 8.61 -0.67
N ASP A 142 8.72 7.43 -1.15
CA ASP A 142 9.68 6.55 -0.47
C ASP A 142 11.06 7.21 -0.31
N LEU A 143 11.55 7.86 -1.37
CA LEU A 143 12.79 8.63 -1.35
C LEU A 143 12.73 9.82 -0.39
N MET A 144 11.63 10.58 -0.41
CA MET A 144 11.45 11.72 0.48
C MET A 144 11.41 11.29 1.95
N ALA A 145 10.77 10.15 2.24
CA ALA A 145 10.77 9.57 3.58
C ALA A 145 12.15 9.04 3.99
N LEU A 146 12.91 8.46 3.06
CA LEU A 146 14.30 8.02 3.29
C LEU A 146 15.24 9.19 3.57
N VAL A 147 15.10 10.29 2.82
CA VAL A 147 15.84 11.53 3.10
C VAL A 147 15.44 12.08 4.46
N GLY A 148 14.13 12.10 4.76
CA GLY A 148 13.61 12.54 6.06
C GLY A 148 14.24 11.80 7.24
N ILE A 149 14.31 10.45 7.20
CA ILE A 149 14.89 9.69 8.32
C ILE A 149 16.39 9.97 8.51
N TRP A 150 17.16 10.16 7.43
CA TRP A 150 18.57 10.51 7.53
C TRP A 150 18.79 11.93 8.05
N VAL A 151 17.93 12.88 7.69
CA VAL A 151 17.92 14.24 8.25
C VAL A 151 17.62 14.21 9.75
N GLU A 152 16.61 13.43 10.15
CA GLU A 152 16.21 13.27 11.55
C GLU A 152 17.34 12.64 12.38
N VAL A 153 17.97 11.57 11.87
CA VAL A 153 19.09 10.89 12.53
C VAL A 153 20.34 11.77 12.63
N GLY A 154 20.64 12.55 11.58
CA GLY A 154 21.87 13.35 11.51
C GLY A 154 21.80 14.71 12.19
N ILE A 155 20.64 15.36 12.16
CA ILE A 155 20.44 16.74 12.65
C ILE A 155 19.55 16.78 13.90
N GLY A 156 18.84 15.69 14.24
CA GLY A 156 17.94 15.63 15.39
C GLY A 156 16.66 16.48 15.22
N ALA A 157 16.34 16.88 13.99
CA ALA A 157 15.22 17.76 13.66
C ALA A 157 14.20 17.05 12.75
N GLY A 158 12.90 17.35 12.93
CA GLY A 158 11.86 17.00 11.95
C GLY A 158 10.86 15.90 12.35
N PHE A 159 10.86 15.43 13.61
CA PHE A 159 10.03 14.32 14.11
C PHE A 159 8.58 14.27 13.56
N GLY A 160 7.86 15.39 13.51
CA GLY A 160 6.47 15.40 13.03
C GLY A 160 6.32 15.10 11.53
N LEU A 161 7.04 15.84 10.69
CA LEU A 161 6.96 15.69 9.23
C LEU A 161 7.55 14.35 8.79
N THR A 162 8.66 13.91 9.40
CA THR A 162 9.32 12.66 9.03
C THR A 162 8.49 11.45 9.42
N VAL A 163 7.78 11.47 10.55
CA VAL A 163 6.81 10.42 10.95
C VAL A 163 5.68 10.31 9.93
N MET A 164 5.10 11.43 9.46
CA MET A 164 4.05 11.38 8.44
C MET A 164 4.57 10.83 7.11
N LEU A 165 5.75 11.26 6.67
CA LEU A 165 6.40 10.73 5.47
C LEU A 165 6.68 9.23 5.60
N ARG A 166 7.05 8.75 6.80
CA ARG A 166 7.32 7.33 7.09
C ARG A 166 6.06 6.47 6.95
N LEU A 167 4.91 6.96 7.44
CA LEU A 167 3.62 6.28 7.26
C LEU A 167 3.24 6.18 5.78
N MET A 168 3.52 7.24 5.00
CA MET A 168 3.27 7.25 3.56
C MET A 168 4.11 6.22 2.79
N ARG A 169 5.19 5.65 3.37
CA ARG A 169 5.96 4.57 2.73
C ARG A 169 5.15 3.29 2.56
N VAL A 170 4.12 3.06 3.39
CA VAL A 170 3.19 1.93 3.21
C VAL A 170 2.46 2.05 1.86
N LEU A 171 2.29 3.26 1.32
CA LEU A 171 1.70 3.48 -0.01
C LEU A 171 2.50 2.83 -1.14
N HIS A 172 3.80 2.58 -0.95
CA HIS A 172 4.61 1.86 -1.95
C HIS A 172 4.12 0.42 -2.17
N VAL A 173 3.50 -0.22 -1.17
CA VAL A 173 2.86 -1.54 -1.33
C VAL A 173 1.72 -1.47 -2.36
N PHE A 174 1.04 -0.33 -2.43
CA PHE A 174 -0.06 -0.07 -3.36
C PHE A 174 0.41 0.40 -4.74
N ASN A 175 1.69 0.17 -5.09
CA ASN A 175 2.25 0.50 -6.39
C ASN A 175 1.30 0.05 -7.52
N SER A 176 0.69 1.05 -8.16
CA SER A 176 -0.45 0.87 -9.07
C SER A 176 -0.08 0.20 -10.40
N GLY A 177 1.20 -0.11 -10.63
CA GLY A 177 1.69 -0.82 -11.80
C GLY A 177 1.73 -2.35 -11.66
N ALA A 178 1.49 -2.88 -10.45
CA ALA A 178 1.66 -4.29 -10.14
C ALA A 178 0.36 -5.10 -10.22
N ASP A 179 0.45 -6.36 -10.64
CA ASP A 179 -0.64 -7.34 -10.58
C ASP A 179 -0.64 -8.17 -9.29
N THR A 180 -0.29 -7.53 -8.17
CA THR A 180 -0.44 -8.15 -6.85
C THR A 180 -1.92 -8.25 -6.47
N ALA A 181 -2.27 -9.27 -5.68
CA ALA A 181 -3.63 -9.42 -5.15
C ALA A 181 -4.11 -8.18 -4.39
N VAL A 182 -3.22 -7.53 -3.61
CA VAL A 182 -3.52 -6.29 -2.86
C VAL A 182 -3.82 -5.14 -3.81
N ALA A 183 -3.00 -4.93 -4.84
CA ALA A 183 -3.24 -3.88 -5.82
C ALA A 183 -4.52 -4.14 -6.63
N ARG A 184 -4.80 -5.40 -6.99
CA ARG A 184 -6.07 -5.79 -7.64
C ARG A 184 -7.27 -5.47 -6.76
N ALA A 185 -7.26 -5.89 -5.49
CA ALA A 185 -8.32 -5.59 -4.53
C ALA A 185 -8.53 -4.08 -4.36
N GLY A 186 -7.45 -3.32 -4.22
CA GLY A 186 -7.48 -1.86 -4.14
C GLY A 186 -8.08 -1.20 -5.39
N ARG A 187 -7.73 -1.68 -6.60
CA ARG A 187 -8.31 -1.19 -7.87
C ARG A 187 -9.80 -1.50 -7.97
N GLU A 188 -10.25 -2.68 -7.57
CA GLU A 188 -11.67 -3.03 -7.60
C GLU A 188 -12.48 -2.20 -6.60
N ILE A 189 -11.94 -1.98 -5.39
CA ILE A 189 -12.53 -1.05 -4.42
C ILE A 189 -12.59 0.37 -4.99
N ALA A 190 -11.48 0.88 -5.52
CA ALA A 190 -11.44 2.22 -6.10
C ALA A 190 -12.42 2.40 -7.26
N ARG A 191 -12.59 1.37 -8.10
CA ARG A 191 -13.60 1.33 -9.16
C ARG A 191 -15.01 1.37 -8.60
N ALA A 192 -15.32 0.51 -7.62
CA ALA A 192 -16.65 0.48 -7.00
C ALA A 192 -17.02 1.81 -6.32
N VAL A 193 -16.05 2.47 -5.68
CA VAL A 193 -16.23 3.82 -5.11
C VAL A 193 -16.40 4.87 -6.22
N ALA A 194 -15.60 4.81 -7.28
CA ALA A 194 -15.69 5.74 -8.41
C ALA A 194 -17.02 5.64 -9.16
N GLU A 195 -17.60 4.44 -9.26
CA GLU A 195 -18.95 4.20 -9.80
C GLU A 195 -20.02 4.94 -8.98
N ARG A 196 -19.79 5.14 -7.67
CA ARG A 196 -20.71 5.83 -6.74
C ARG A 196 -20.33 7.28 -6.46
N ARG A 197 -19.42 7.87 -7.24
CA ARG A 197 -18.90 9.24 -7.00
C ARG A 197 -19.98 10.32 -6.93
N LEU A 198 -21.07 10.17 -7.68
CA LEU A 198 -22.17 11.14 -7.68
C LEU A 198 -22.94 11.08 -6.36
N GLU A 199 -23.28 9.88 -5.89
CA GLU A 199 -23.97 9.65 -4.61
C GLU A 199 -23.12 10.16 -3.43
N LEU A 200 -21.82 9.87 -3.44
CA LEU A 200 -20.87 10.39 -2.46
C LEU A 200 -20.70 11.91 -2.57
N GLY A 201 -20.68 12.46 -3.78
CA GLY A 201 -20.61 13.90 -3.99
C GLY A 201 -21.85 14.61 -3.42
N ILE A 202 -23.04 14.06 -3.65
CA ILE A 202 -24.29 14.58 -3.09
C ILE A 202 -24.27 14.51 -1.56
N SER A 203 -23.83 13.40 -0.97
CA SER A 203 -23.78 13.27 0.49
C SER A 203 -22.81 14.28 1.12
N VAL A 204 -21.63 14.51 0.52
CA VAL A 204 -20.67 15.54 0.95
C VAL A 204 -21.25 16.95 0.79
N CYS A 205 -21.95 17.24 -0.31
CA CYS A 205 -22.60 18.53 -0.51
C CYS A 205 -23.69 18.80 0.53
N VAL A 206 -24.56 17.81 0.81
CA VAL A 206 -25.58 17.91 1.86
C VAL A 206 -24.92 18.11 3.22
N ALA A 207 -23.86 17.33 3.52
CA ALA A 207 -23.11 17.45 4.75
C ALA A 207 -22.52 18.86 4.94
N GLY A 208 -21.88 19.40 3.90
CA GLY A 208 -21.32 20.74 3.90
C GLY A 208 -22.38 21.83 4.07
N LEU A 209 -23.52 21.70 3.39
CA LEU A 209 -24.62 22.65 3.52
C LEU A 209 -25.21 22.65 4.94
N THR A 210 -25.49 21.48 5.50
CA THR A 210 -25.98 21.35 6.88
C THR A 210 -24.97 21.90 7.89
N LEU A 211 -23.69 21.64 7.67
CA LEU A 211 -22.61 22.15 8.52
C LEU A 211 -22.58 23.68 8.51
N VAL A 212 -22.59 24.32 7.34
CA VAL A 212 -22.62 25.80 7.26
C VAL A 212 -23.91 26.35 7.85
N ALA A 213 -25.06 25.74 7.56
CA ALA A 213 -26.36 26.18 8.08
C ALA A 213 -26.43 26.10 9.61
N ALA A 214 -25.98 25.00 10.21
CA ALA A 214 -25.90 24.83 11.66
C ALA A 214 -24.94 25.85 12.30
N SER A 215 -23.82 26.14 11.64
CA SER A 215 -22.83 27.12 12.12
C SER A 215 -23.39 28.54 12.13
N VAL A 216 -24.09 28.94 11.06
CA VAL A 216 -24.73 30.26 10.98
C VAL A 216 -25.86 30.35 12.01
N ALA A 217 -26.70 29.33 12.13
CA ALA A 217 -27.78 29.31 13.11
C ALA A 217 -27.24 29.42 14.54
N MET A 218 -26.15 28.71 14.86
CA MET A 218 -25.53 28.78 16.18
C MET A 218 -24.86 30.12 16.44
N TYR A 219 -24.16 30.68 15.46
CA TYR A 219 -23.63 32.05 15.54
C TYR A 219 -24.74 33.07 15.82
N MET A 220 -25.88 32.96 15.14
CA MET A 220 -27.01 33.88 15.36
C MET A 220 -27.66 33.70 16.74
N ALA A 221 -27.66 32.50 17.31
CA ALA A 221 -28.28 32.23 18.61
C ALA A 221 -27.35 32.54 19.80
N GLU A 222 -26.05 32.31 19.65
CA GLU A 222 -25.08 32.35 20.75
C GLU A 222 -23.97 33.38 20.55
N GLY A 223 -23.83 33.99 19.38
CA GLY A 223 -22.67 34.83 19.03
C GLY A 223 -22.49 36.04 19.93
N ASP A 224 -23.59 36.68 20.35
CA ASP A 224 -23.56 37.84 21.25
C ASP A 224 -23.40 37.42 22.73
N VAL A 225 -23.92 36.24 23.09
CA VAL A 225 -23.93 35.73 24.47
C VAL A 225 -22.60 35.06 24.83
N GLN A 226 -22.00 34.36 23.87
CA GLN A 226 -20.75 33.63 24.00
C GLN A 226 -19.77 34.05 22.89
N PRO A 227 -19.31 35.32 22.89
CA PRO A 227 -18.49 35.85 21.82
C PRO A 227 -17.12 35.19 21.70
N GLU A 228 -16.62 34.50 22.73
CA GLU A 228 -15.35 33.76 22.70
C GLU A 228 -15.47 32.42 21.94
N VAL A 229 -16.59 31.73 22.12
CA VAL A 229 -16.84 30.39 21.55
C VAL A 229 -17.58 30.47 20.22
N PHE A 230 -18.60 31.31 20.14
CA PHE A 230 -19.51 31.41 19.00
C PHE A 230 -19.47 32.75 18.28
N GLY A 231 -18.62 33.71 18.66
CA GLY A 231 -18.63 35.07 18.11
C GLY A 231 -18.16 35.23 16.65
N SER A 232 -18.07 34.15 15.88
CA SER A 232 -17.87 34.21 14.42
C SER A 232 -18.33 32.89 13.80
N ILE A 233 -18.82 32.92 12.56
CA ILE A 233 -19.26 31.71 11.85
C ILE A 233 -18.18 30.61 11.81
N PRO A 234 -16.88 30.88 11.53
CA PRO A 234 -15.85 29.84 11.57
C PRO A 234 -15.65 29.20 12.96
N ARG A 235 -15.82 29.97 14.03
CA ARG A 235 -15.77 29.42 15.40
C ARG A 235 -16.98 28.54 15.71
N ALA A 236 -18.18 28.96 15.31
CA ALA A 236 -19.37 28.11 15.37
C ALA A 236 -19.27 26.87 14.45
N MET A 237 -18.47 26.95 13.38
CA MET A 237 -18.20 25.84 12.47
C MET A 237 -17.44 24.70 13.13
N TRP A 238 -16.52 25.00 14.06
CA TRP A 238 -15.88 23.98 14.89
C TRP A 238 -16.90 23.17 15.69
N TRP A 239 -17.82 23.85 16.38
CA TRP A 239 -18.92 23.19 17.10
C TRP A 239 -19.79 22.33 16.16
N SER A 240 -20.15 22.85 14.99
CA SER A 240 -20.95 22.12 14.00
C SER A 240 -20.23 20.87 13.51
N VAL A 241 -18.91 20.93 13.24
CA VAL A 241 -18.10 19.77 12.86
C VAL A 241 -18.18 18.73 13.97
N VAL A 242 -17.81 19.08 15.19
CA VAL A 242 -17.74 18.17 16.34
C VAL A 242 -19.10 17.55 16.67
N THR A 243 -20.19 18.30 16.51
CA THR A 243 -21.56 17.84 16.76
C THR A 243 -22.08 16.96 15.63
N LEU A 244 -21.92 17.36 14.37
CA LEU A 244 -22.39 16.60 13.20
C LEU A 244 -21.60 15.31 12.98
N THR A 245 -20.35 15.24 13.44
CA THR A 245 -19.56 14.01 13.43
C THR A 245 -19.76 13.18 14.71
N THR A 246 -20.68 13.57 15.60
CA THR A 246 -21.00 12.87 16.86
C THR A 246 -19.81 12.73 17.82
N VAL A 247 -18.79 13.59 17.72
CA VAL A 247 -17.60 13.58 18.59
C VAL A 247 -17.92 14.22 19.94
N GLY A 248 -18.51 15.42 19.92
CA GLY A 248 -19.03 16.08 21.13
C GLY A 248 -18.02 16.31 22.25
N TYR A 249 -16.88 16.97 21.99
CA TYR A 249 -15.86 17.25 23.03
C TYR A 249 -16.40 18.02 24.25
N GLY A 250 -17.43 18.86 24.06
CA GLY A 250 -18.03 19.66 25.12
C GLY A 250 -17.28 20.95 25.45
N ASP A 251 -16.25 21.30 24.67
CA ASP A 251 -15.50 22.55 24.73
C ASP A 251 -16.31 23.77 24.24
N ALA A 252 -17.28 23.54 23.35
CA ALA A 252 -18.24 24.52 22.88
C ALA A 252 -19.67 24.00 23.04
N THR A 253 -20.50 24.65 23.87
CA THR A 253 -21.91 24.26 24.06
C THR A 253 -22.83 25.48 24.14
N PRO A 254 -24.00 25.47 23.48
CA PRO A 254 -24.96 26.57 23.58
C PRO A 254 -25.56 26.66 24.99
N ILE A 255 -25.70 27.88 25.49
CA ILE A 255 -26.29 28.13 26.81
C ILE A 255 -27.69 28.74 26.72
N THR A 256 -28.06 29.32 25.57
CA THR A 256 -29.39 29.88 25.35
C THR A 256 -30.42 28.78 25.06
N PRO A 257 -31.71 29.02 25.37
CA PRO A 257 -32.77 28.09 25.01
C PRO A 257 -32.84 27.82 23.49
N LEU A 258 -32.69 28.86 22.68
CA LEU A 258 -32.71 28.76 21.22
C LEU A 258 -31.51 27.94 20.71
N GLY A 259 -30.31 28.22 21.20
CA GLY A 259 -29.10 27.47 20.86
C GLY A 259 -29.22 25.99 21.23
N ARG A 260 -29.81 25.67 22.38
CA ARG A 260 -30.08 24.26 22.78
C ARG A 260 -31.05 23.55 21.84
N VAL A 261 -32.10 24.23 21.35
CA VAL A 261 -33.01 23.68 20.35
C VAL A 261 -32.27 23.43 19.03
N ILE A 262 -31.48 24.40 18.56
CA ILE A 262 -30.66 24.26 17.35
C ILE A 262 -29.69 23.10 17.49
N ALA A 263 -29.02 22.97 18.63
CA ALA A 263 -28.11 21.86 18.90
C ALA A 263 -28.83 20.51 18.92
N GLY A 264 -30.02 20.43 19.53
CA GLY A 264 -30.83 19.22 19.51
C GLY A 264 -31.21 18.78 18.09
N LEU A 265 -31.68 19.72 17.27
CA LEU A 265 -32.00 19.44 15.86
C LEU A 265 -30.77 19.06 15.04
N THR A 266 -29.64 19.74 15.26
CA THR A 266 -28.36 19.44 14.60
C THR A 266 -27.87 18.05 14.96
N ALA A 267 -27.93 17.68 16.25
CA ALA A 267 -27.56 16.36 16.74
C ALA A 267 -28.45 15.26 16.14
N LEU A 268 -29.77 15.46 16.05
CA LEU A 268 -30.66 14.51 15.37
C LEU A 268 -30.36 14.39 13.88
N GLY A 269 -30.12 15.52 13.20
CA GLY A 269 -29.77 15.55 11.77
C GLY A 269 -28.44 14.85 11.45
N SER A 270 -27.49 14.85 12.39
CA SER A 270 -26.18 14.22 12.24
C SER A 270 -26.25 12.72 11.91
N VAL A 271 -27.23 12.02 12.51
CA VAL A 271 -27.41 10.58 12.34
C VAL A 271 -27.68 10.24 10.87
N ALA A 272 -28.57 10.99 10.23
CA ALA A 272 -28.89 10.80 8.81
C ALA A 272 -27.71 11.18 7.90
N LEU A 273 -26.98 12.23 8.27
CA LEU A 273 -25.88 12.79 7.50
C LEU A 273 -24.66 11.86 7.46
N VAL A 274 -24.32 11.21 8.58
CA VAL A 274 -23.21 10.23 8.65
C VAL A 274 -23.63 8.88 8.04
N ALA A 275 -24.89 8.47 8.16
CA ALA A 275 -25.38 7.19 7.65
C ALA A 275 -25.29 7.08 6.12
N LEU A 276 -25.52 8.17 5.38
CA LEU A 276 -25.51 8.18 3.91
C LEU A 276 -24.16 7.77 3.30
N PRO A 277 -23.03 8.48 3.53
CA PRO A 277 -21.74 8.11 2.95
C PRO A 277 -21.27 6.74 3.44
N ALA A 278 -21.53 6.39 4.70
CA ALA A 278 -21.20 5.07 5.25
C ALA A 278 -21.95 3.94 4.51
N GLY A 279 -23.26 4.12 4.28
CA GLY A 279 -24.09 3.16 3.54
C GLY A 279 -23.66 2.99 2.09
N ILE A 280 -23.33 4.09 1.40
CA ILE A 280 -22.83 4.06 0.02
C ILE A 280 -21.49 3.31 -0.06
N MET A 281 -20.57 3.58 0.87
CA MET A 281 -19.28 2.90 0.95
C MET A 281 -19.44 1.40 1.23
N ALA A 282 -20.34 1.03 2.15
CA ALA A 282 -20.64 -0.36 2.46
C ALA A 282 -21.19 -1.11 1.23
N ALA A 283 -22.09 -0.48 0.47
CA ALA A 283 -22.60 -1.03 -0.79
C ALA A 283 -21.48 -1.20 -1.83
N ALA A 284 -20.63 -0.18 -2.01
CA ALA A 284 -19.49 -0.25 -2.93
C ALA A 284 -18.52 -1.40 -2.58
N PHE A 285 -18.23 -1.60 -1.29
CA PHE A 285 -17.35 -2.69 -0.86
C PHE A 285 -18.01 -4.07 -1.04
N SER A 286 -19.31 -4.18 -0.75
CA SER A 286 -20.08 -5.41 -1.02
C SER A 286 -20.03 -5.77 -2.50
N ASP A 287 -20.26 -4.79 -3.39
CA ASP A 287 -20.21 -5.00 -4.84
C ASP A 287 -18.81 -5.44 -5.29
N ALA A 288 -17.75 -4.79 -4.79
CA ALA A 288 -16.37 -5.16 -5.09
C ALA A 288 -16.06 -6.60 -4.65
N LEU A 289 -16.49 -7.00 -3.45
CA LEU A 289 -16.27 -8.35 -2.93
C LEU A 289 -17.06 -9.41 -3.71
N GLN A 290 -18.29 -9.11 -4.11
CA GLN A 290 -19.10 -10.01 -4.94
C GLN A 290 -18.48 -10.21 -6.32
N ARG A 291 -17.95 -9.16 -6.95
CA ARG A 291 -17.23 -9.25 -8.23
C ARG A 291 -15.97 -10.12 -8.10
N ALA A 292 -15.21 -9.94 -7.02
CA ALA A 292 -14.04 -10.76 -6.75
C ALA A 292 -14.38 -12.26 -6.61
N ARG A 293 -15.51 -12.59 -5.96
CA ARG A 293 -15.98 -13.98 -5.82
C ARG A 293 -16.52 -14.59 -7.12
N ARG A 294 -17.07 -13.78 -8.03
CA ARG A 294 -17.63 -14.24 -9.31
C ARG A 294 -16.56 -14.46 -10.40
N ARG A 295 -15.32 -14.01 -10.19
CA ARG A 295 -14.21 -14.35 -11.09
C ARG A 295 -13.75 -15.79 -10.81
N PRO A 296 -13.96 -16.75 -11.73
CA PRO A 296 -13.40 -18.08 -11.56
C PRO A 296 -11.86 -18.01 -11.57
N PRO A 297 -11.16 -18.83 -10.76
CA PRO A 297 -9.71 -18.90 -10.83
C PRO A 297 -9.29 -19.53 -12.17
N GLY A 298 -8.65 -18.76 -13.05
CA GLY A 298 -7.96 -19.29 -14.24
C GLY A 298 -8.40 -18.78 -15.62
N HIS A 299 -8.63 -17.48 -15.81
CA HIS A 299 -8.80 -16.92 -17.16
C HIS A 299 -7.96 -15.66 -17.35
N ASP A 300 -6.64 -15.84 -17.23
CA ASP A 300 -5.64 -14.96 -17.82
C ASP A 300 -4.81 -15.83 -18.78
N ASP A 301 -5.26 -15.94 -20.04
CA ASP A 301 -4.47 -16.40 -21.20
C ASP A 301 -4.05 -15.17 -22.03
#